data_AF-A0A2M8PP21-F1
#
_entry.id   AF-A0A2M8PP21-F1
#
_cell.length_a   1.000
_cell.length_b   1.000
_cell.length_c   1.000
_cell.angle_alpha   90.00
_cell.angle_beta   90.00
_cell.angle_gamma   90.00
#
_symmetry.space_group_name_H-M   'P 1'
#
loop_
_entity.id
_entity.type
_entity.pdbx_description
1 polymer ?
#
loop_
_entity_poly.entity_id
_entity_poly.type
_entity_poly.pdbx_seq_one_letter_code
_entity_poly.pdbx_strand_id
1 'polypeptide(L)'
;SMSYGTLRDYQWKRLLDTLWSSVLLEGPLTKRFVPNQPAPTIAEIRYPAPTDTYSQHGVLKLGDSKIGVDVLVTRSLFECISISVPTGMFAIDPLGDNPEVLRTDEIKITAAYEQYKAIALQCYEVVPFELASIGWNRECQIVTELEVDQDKRQQLFHIGNFFAPLNTLKRLNVEPSTLQKLDNGLYWMPPKS
;
A
#
# COMPACT_ATOMS: atom_id res chain seq x y z
N SER A 1 -10.25 -32.18 -3.78
CA SER A 1 -9.04 -31.34 -3.91
C SER A 1 -9.45 -30.03 -4.55
N MET A 2 -9.15 -28.89 -3.91
CA MET A 2 -9.25 -27.60 -4.59
C MET A 2 -8.07 -27.48 -5.55
N SER A 3 -8.30 -27.04 -6.80
CA SER A 3 -7.21 -26.76 -7.73
C SER A 3 -6.42 -25.53 -7.25
N TYR A 4 -5.14 -25.44 -7.62
CA TYR A 4 -4.32 -24.27 -7.30
C TYR A 4 -4.94 -22.93 -7.77
N GLY A 5 -5.72 -22.95 -8.87
CA GLY A 5 -6.51 -21.80 -9.31
C GLY A 5 -7.57 -21.40 -8.27
N THR A 6 -8.41 -22.33 -7.85
CA THR A 6 -9.46 -22.04 -6.85
C THR A 6 -8.94 -21.57 -5.50
N LEU A 7 -7.76 -22.02 -5.06
CA LEU A 7 -7.14 -21.55 -3.82
C LEU A 7 -6.64 -20.10 -3.95
N ARG A 8 -5.98 -19.77 -5.06
CA ARG A 8 -5.49 -18.41 -5.33
C ARG A 8 -6.64 -17.42 -5.48
N ASP A 9 -7.71 -17.82 -6.19
CA ASP A 9 -8.91 -16.99 -6.35
C ASP A 9 -9.57 -16.72 -4.99
N TYR A 10 -9.64 -17.74 -4.12
CA TYR A 10 -10.16 -17.58 -2.75
C TYR A 10 -9.30 -16.62 -1.91
N GLN A 11 -7.97 -16.75 -1.97
CA GLN A 11 -7.06 -15.86 -1.25
C GLN A 11 -7.14 -14.42 -1.77
N TRP A 12 -7.25 -14.25 -3.09
CA TRP A 12 -7.46 -12.94 -3.72
C TRP A 12 -8.77 -12.30 -3.28
N LYS A 13 -9.86 -13.08 -3.29
CA LYS A 13 -11.16 -12.65 -2.77
C LYS A 13 -11.05 -12.18 -1.32
N ARG A 14 -10.43 -13.01 -0.47
CA ARG A 14 -10.30 -12.75 0.96
C ARG A 14 -9.43 -11.53 1.26
N LEU A 15 -8.40 -11.27 0.44
CA LEU A 15 -7.61 -10.04 0.50
C LEU A 15 -8.45 -8.81 0.18
N LEU A 16 -9.16 -8.82 -0.95
CA LEU A 16 -9.96 -7.69 -1.39
C LEU A 16 -11.13 -7.41 -0.44
N ASP A 17 -11.76 -8.46 0.09
CA ASP A 17 -12.78 -8.31 1.15
C ASP A 17 -12.20 -7.63 2.39
N THR A 18 -11.02 -8.07 2.84
CA THR A 18 -10.33 -7.48 4.00
C THR A 18 -9.98 -6.01 3.76
N LEU A 19 -9.41 -5.73 2.59
CA LEU A 19 -9.01 -4.38 2.19
C LEU A 19 -10.20 -3.42 2.20
N TRP A 20 -11.29 -3.78 1.53
CA TRP A 20 -12.48 -2.93 1.41
C TRP A 20 -13.39 -2.93 2.65
N SER A 21 -13.14 -3.84 3.60
CA SER A 21 -13.79 -3.82 4.92
C SER A 21 -13.03 -2.97 5.95
N SER A 22 -11.85 -2.46 5.60
CA SER A 22 -11.06 -1.63 6.52
C SER A 22 -11.80 -0.33 6.85
N VAL A 23 -11.92 -0.02 8.14
CA VAL A 23 -12.55 1.24 8.59
C VAL A 23 -11.80 2.49 8.11
N LEU A 24 -10.52 2.32 7.78
CA LEU A 24 -9.58 3.35 7.31
C LEU A 24 -9.73 3.66 5.82
N LEU A 25 -10.36 2.76 5.06
CA LEU A 25 -10.52 2.84 3.62
C LEU A 25 -11.99 2.70 3.22
N GLU A 26 -12.55 3.77 2.68
CA GLU A 26 -13.91 3.77 2.14
C GLU A 26 -13.88 3.45 0.63
N GLY A 27 -14.62 2.43 0.22
CA GLY A 27 -14.68 1.99 -1.18
C GLY A 27 -15.13 0.53 -1.29
N PRO A 28 -14.98 -0.09 -2.47
CA PRO A 28 -14.45 0.49 -3.70
C PRO A 28 -15.39 1.55 -4.29
N LEU A 29 -14.85 2.56 -4.96
CA LEU A 29 -15.62 3.66 -5.53
C LEU A 29 -15.71 3.56 -7.06
N THR A 30 -16.86 3.95 -7.62
CA THR A 30 -17.10 3.98 -9.08
C THR A 30 -16.22 4.97 -9.82
N LYS A 31 -15.77 6.04 -9.16
CA LYS A 31 -14.87 7.08 -9.68
C LYS A 31 -13.96 7.55 -8.56
N ARG A 32 -12.86 8.20 -8.92
CA ARG A 32 -11.95 8.84 -7.95
C ARG A 32 -12.72 9.92 -7.16
N PHE A 33 -12.56 9.89 -5.84
CA PHE A 33 -13.04 10.97 -4.99
C PHE A 33 -12.24 12.25 -5.25
N VAL A 34 -12.92 13.38 -5.38
CA VAL A 34 -12.30 14.69 -5.51
C VAL A 34 -12.85 15.57 -4.38
N PRO A 35 -11.99 16.25 -3.60
CA PRO A 35 -12.44 17.17 -2.56
C PRO A 35 -13.42 18.22 -3.11
N ASN A 36 -14.42 18.58 -2.30
CA ASN A 36 -15.48 19.55 -2.65
C ASN A 36 -16.40 19.13 -3.82
N GLN A 37 -16.32 17.88 -4.30
CA GLN A 37 -17.29 17.31 -5.22
C GLN A 37 -18.22 16.31 -4.50
N PRO A 38 -19.41 16.01 -5.07
CA PRO A 38 -20.26 14.95 -4.56
C PRO A 38 -19.49 13.63 -4.43
N ALA A 39 -19.70 12.92 -3.31
CA ALA A 39 -19.04 11.64 -3.07
C ALA A 39 -19.43 10.63 -4.17
N PRO A 40 -18.45 9.91 -4.78
CA PRO A 40 -18.75 8.84 -5.73
C PRO A 40 -19.54 7.71 -5.07
N THR A 41 -20.35 7.02 -5.87
CA THR A 41 -21.08 5.84 -5.38
C THR A 41 -20.11 4.69 -5.10
N ILE A 42 -20.38 3.93 -4.03
CA ILE A 42 -19.71 2.66 -3.74
C ILE A 42 -20.04 1.66 -4.85
N ALA A 43 -19.01 1.03 -5.40
CA ALA A 43 -19.11 -0.04 -6.38
C ALA A 43 -19.11 -1.41 -5.67
N GLU A 44 -19.50 -2.44 -6.41
CA GLU A 44 -19.25 -3.82 -5.96
C GLU A 44 -17.77 -4.15 -5.99
N ILE A 45 -17.32 -4.99 -5.06
CA ILE A 45 -15.95 -5.52 -5.06
C ILE A 45 -15.80 -6.44 -6.26
N ARG A 46 -14.82 -6.10 -7.11
CA ARG A 46 -14.43 -6.94 -8.25
C ARG A 46 -13.33 -7.89 -7.82
N TYR A 47 -13.40 -9.14 -8.27
CA TYR A 47 -12.40 -10.17 -8.00
C TYR A 47 -11.73 -10.60 -9.32
N PRO A 48 -10.75 -9.83 -9.83
CA PRO A 48 -10.04 -10.18 -11.06
C PRO A 48 -9.14 -11.40 -10.84
N ALA A 49 -8.62 -11.98 -11.93
CA ALA A 49 -7.73 -13.12 -11.83
C ALA A 49 -6.41 -12.70 -11.14
N PRO A 50 -5.72 -13.62 -10.43
CA PRO A 50 -4.49 -13.29 -9.69
C PRO A 50 -3.31 -12.76 -10.54
N THR A 51 -3.39 -12.92 -11.87
CA THR A 51 -2.39 -12.41 -12.83
C THR A 51 -2.73 -11.04 -13.39
N ASP A 52 -3.96 -10.56 -13.16
CA ASP A 52 -4.42 -9.30 -13.69
C ASP A 52 -3.89 -8.13 -12.88
N THR A 53 -3.67 -7.02 -13.56
CA THR A 53 -3.49 -5.73 -12.88
C THR A 53 -4.87 -5.19 -12.51
N TYR A 54 -5.10 -4.98 -11.22
CA TYR A 54 -6.33 -4.42 -10.69
C TYR A 54 -6.09 -3.02 -10.16
N SER A 55 -6.85 -2.04 -10.66
CA SER A 55 -6.88 -0.69 -10.09
C SER A 55 -8.31 -0.30 -9.75
N GLN A 56 -8.52 0.21 -8.54
CA GLN A 56 -9.83 0.67 -8.09
C GLN A 56 -9.70 1.83 -7.12
N HIS A 57 -10.66 2.76 -7.18
CA HIS A 57 -10.64 3.97 -6.38
C HIS A 57 -11.17 3.72 -4.95
N GLY A 58 -10.64 4.46 -3.99
CA GLY A 58 -11.12 4.51 -2.61
C GLY A 58 -10.94 5.89 -1.99
N VAL A 59 -11.26 6.00 -0.72
CA VAL A 59 -11.01 7.17 0.12
C VAL A 59 -10.34 6.74 1.42
N LEU A 60 -9.13 7.24 1.65
CA LEU A 60 -8.44 7.12 2.91
C LEU A 60 -8.94 8.17 3.90
N LYS A 61 -9.21 7.73 5.13
CA LYS A 61 -9.61 8.62 6.23
C LYS A 61 -8.40 8.99 7.08
N LEU A 62 -8.11 10.28 7.18
CA LEU A 62 -7.02 10.85 7.97
C LEU A 62 -7.61 11.78 9.05
N GLY A 63 -8.08 11.20 10.16
CA GLY A 63 -8.88 11.94 11.13
C GLY A 63 -10.12 12.52 10.47
N ASP A 64 -10.27 13.85 10.50
CA ASP A 64 -11.39 14.56 9.86
C ASP A 64 -11.19 14.80 8.36
N SER A 65 -10.00 14.48 7.82
CA SER A 65 -9.69 14.66 6.39
C SER A 65 -9.98 13.39 5.59
N LYS A 66 -10.40 13.57 4.33
CA LYS A 66 -10.62 12.48 3.35
C LYS A 66 -9.74 12.70 2.13
N ILE A 67 -8.98 11.67 1.74
CA ILE A 67 -8.11 11.71 0.56
C ILE A 67 -8.51 10.57 -0.37
N GLY A 68 -8.81 10.88 -1.63
CA GLY A 68 -9.05 9.85 -2.65
C GLY A 68 -7.76 9.09 -2.99
N VAL A 69 -7.85 7.78 -3.10
CA VAL A 69 -6.71 6.87 -3.31
C VAL A 69 -6.98 5.90 -4.45
N ASP A 70 -5.93 5.31 -5.01
CA ASP A 70 -6.03 4.24 -6.00
C ASP A 70 -5.41 2.97 -5.41
N VAL A 71 -6.22 1.95 -5.17
CA VAL A 71 -5.70 0.64 -4.79
C VAL A 71 -5.23 -0.06 -6.05
N LEU A 72 -3.92 -0.31 -6.15
CA LEU A 72 -3.31 -1.08 -7.21
C LEU A 72 -2.79 -2.42 -6.67
N VAL A 73 -3.40 -3.51 -7.11
CA VAL A 73 -2.87 -4.85 -6.82
C VAL A 73 -2.37 -5.44 -8.14
N THR A 74 -1.07 -5.72 -8.20
CA THR A 74 -0.40 -6.26 -9.39
C THR A 74 0.41 -7.48 -8.99
N ARG A 75 0.36 -8.53 -9.82
CA ARG A 75 1.20 -9.73 -9.70
C ARG A 75 0.95 -10.53 -8.39
N SER A 76 1.78 -11.56 -8.16
CA SER A 76 1.61 -12.60 -7.13
C SER A 76 1.51 -12.01 -5.71
N LEU A 77 0.34 -12.14 -5.08
CA LEU A 77 0.08 -11.69 -3.70
C LEU A 77 1.01 -12.30 -2.66
N PHE A 78 1.53 -13.51 -2.90
CA PHE A 78 2.42 -14.16 -1.95
C PHE A 78 3.75 -13.43 -1.85
N GLU A 79 4.13 -12.69 -2.90
CA GLU A 79 5.41 -12.01 -2.96
C GLU A 79 5.25 -10.54 -2.54
N CYS A 80 4.20 -9.84 -3.00
CA CYS A 80 4.00 -8.44 -2.62
C CYS A 80 2.57 -7.88 -2.79
N ILE A 81 2.28 -6.81 -2.03
CA ILE A 81 1.11 -5.92 -2.18
C ILE A 81 1.57 -4.44 -2.28
N SER A 82 0.85 -3.63 -3.06
CA SER A 82 1.00 -2.17 -3.08
C SER A 82 -0.34 -1.45 -2.84
N ILE A 83 -0.28 -0.28 -2.21
CA ILE A 83 -1.38 0.67 -2.09
C ILE A 83 -0.78 2.03 -2.47
N SER A 84 -1.30 2.66 -3.53
CA SER A 84 -0.76 3.91 -4.08
C SER A 84 -1.77 5.06 -3.99
N VAL A 85 -1.27 6.30 -4.07
CA VAL A 85 -2.14 7.48 -4.12
C VAL A 85 -1.69 8.38 -5.25
N PRO A 86 -2.61 8.87 -6.10
CA PRO A 86 -2.24 9.70 -7.23
C PRO A 86 -1.78 11.10 -6.85
N THR A 87 -0.60 11.51 -7.34
CA THR A 87 -0.32 12.82 -7.94
C THR A 87 -0.95 14.10 -7.34
N GLY A 88 -2.22 14.30 -7.70
CA GLY A 88 -2.96 15.53 -7.44
C GLY A 88 -3.94 15.42 -6.27
N MET A 89 -3.90 14.34 -5.49
CA MET A 89 -4.82 14.12 -4.37
C MET A 89 -4.37 14.81 -3.08
N PHE A 90 -3.05 14.96 -2.89
CA PHE A 90 -2.50 16.04 -2.10
C PHE A 90 -2.41 17.22 -3.06
N ALA A 91 -3.40 18.09 -3.09
CA ALA A 91 -3.28 19.31 -3.86
C ALA A 91 -2.07 20.09 -3.34
N ILE A 92 -0.92 19.94 -4.02
CA ILE A 92 0.20 20.84 -3.88
C ILE A 92 -0.36 22.16 -4.39
N ASP A 93 -0.73 23.05 -3.47
CA ASP A 93 -1.10 24.40 -3.86
C ASP A 93 0.09 24.97 -4.65
N PRO A 94 -0.06 25.42 -5.90
CA PRO A 94 1.07 25.88 -6.72
C PRO A 94 1.83 27.08 -6.12
N LEU A 95 1.31 27.65 -5.02
CA LEU A 95 1.93 28.67 -4.18
C LEU A 95 2.92 28.09 -3.14
N GLY A 96 3.55 26.94 -3.46
CA GLY A 96 4.34 26.05 -2.59
C GLY A 96 5.58 26.62 -1.88
N ASP A 97 5.65 27.93 -1.65
CA ASP A 97 6.70 28.61 -0.89
C ASP A 97 6.25 29.02 0.52
N ASN A 98 5.01 28.72 0.93
CA ASN A 98 4.57 28.94 2.31
C ASN A 98 4.98 27.76 3.22
N PRO A 99 5.85 27.97 4.23
CA PRO A 99 6.30 26.92 5.14
C PRO A 99 5.17 26.21 5.90
N GLU A 100 4.05 26.88 6.15
CA GLU A 100 2.91 26.28 6.86
C GLU A 100 2.14 25.28 5.99
N VAL A 101 2.08 25.52 4.68
CA VAL A 101 1.46 24.62 3.70
C VAL A 101 2.31 23.36 3.55
N LEU A 102 3.62 23.53 3.35
CA LEU A 102 4.58 22.41 3.26
C LEU A 102 4.56 21.54 4.51
N ARG A 103 4.53 22.14 5.71
CA ARG A 103 4.45 21.41 6.98
C ARG A 103 3.13 20.65 7.13
N THR A 104 2.02 21.26 6.71
CA THR A 104 0.70 20.61 6.75
C THR A 104 0.66 19.41 5.79
N ASP A 105 1.29 19.52 4.64
CA ASP A 105 1.37 18.44 3.65
C ASP A 105 2.28 17.30 4.13
N GLU A 106 3.41 17.61 4.75
CA GLU A 106 4.29 16.61 5.38
C GLU A 106 3.56 15.81 6.49
N ILE A 107 2.76 16.51 7.31
CA ILE A 107 1.92 15.87 8.34
C ILE A 107 0.88 14.94 7.70
N LYS A 108 0.19 15.39 6.63
CA LYS A 108 -0.80 14.57 5.93
C LYS A 108 -0.17 13.36 5.24
N ILE A 109 1.00 13.52 4.64
CA ILE A 109 1.75 12.42 4.01
C ILE A 109 2.17 11.39 5.05
N THR A 110 2.71 11.85 6.19
CA THR A 110 3.11 10.96 7.30
C THR A 110 1.90 10.22 7.86
N ALA A 111 0.78 10.93 8.09
CA ALA A 111 -0.47 10.31 8.54
C ALA A 111 -0.99 9.28 7.53
N ALA A 112 -0.86 9.55 6.23
CA ALA A 112 -1.25 8.61 5.18
C ALA A 112 -0.39 7.34 5.21
N TYR A 113 0.93 7.45 5.39
CA TYR A 113 1.81 6.29 5.53
C TYR A 113 1.43 5.40 6.72
N GLU A 114 1.08 6.00 7.85
CA GLU A 114 0.62 5.24 9.01
C GLU A 114 -0.70 4.49 8.72
N GLN A 115 -1.65 5.11 8.03
CA GLN A 115 -2.89 4.41 7.67
C GLN A 115 -2.65 3.30 6.65
N TYR A 116 -1.79 3.50 5.64
CA TYR A 116 -1.47 2.42 4.71
C TYR A 116 -0.76 1.25 5.40
N LYS A 117 0.15 1.55 6.33
CA LYS A 117 0.79 0.51 7.14
C LYS A 117 -0.25 -0.29 7.92
N ALA A 118 -1.22 0.37 8.55
CA ALA A 118 -2.30 -0.31 9.25
C ALA A 118 -3.18 -1.17 8.33
N ILE A 119 -3.56 -0.66 7.16
CA ILE A 119 -4.33 -1.42 6.15
C ILE A 119 -3.54 -2.64 5.66
N ALA A 120 -2.27 -2.46 5.33
CA ALA A 120 -1.41 -3.53 4.86
C ALA A 120 -1.19 -4.62 5.94
N LEU A 121 -1.09 -4.23 7.21
CA LEU A 121 -1.03 -5.18 8.33
C LEU A 121 -2.32 -6.00 8.47
N GLN A 122 -3.50 -5.36 8.36
CA GLN A 122 -4.79 -6.07 8.35
C GLN A 122 -4.86 -7.09 7.21
N CYS A 123 -4.43 -6.69 6.01
CA CYS A 123 -4.34 -7.59 4.87
C CYS A 123 -3.39 -8.76 5.14
N TYR A 124 -2.23 -8.51 5.75
CA TYR A 124 -1.22 -9.53 6.07
C TYR A 124 -1.74 -10.60 7.05
N GLU A 125 -2.51 -10.20 8.07
CA GLU A 125 -3.09 -11.13 9.05
C GLU A 125 -4.01 -12.17 8.40
N VAL A 126 -4.65 -11.78 7.30
CA VAL A 126 -5.58 -12.62 6.57
C VAL A 126 -4.86 -13.41 5.47
N VAL A 127 -3.98 -12.74 4.73
CA VAL A 127 -3.19 -13.29 3.61
C VAL A 127 -1.74 -12.83 3.75
N PRO A 128 -0.85 -13.65 4.35
CA PRO A 128 0.57 -13.30 4.49
C PRO A 128 1.27 -13.18 3.14
N PHE A 129 2.17 -12.19 3.02
CA PHE A 129 2.97 -11.87 1.83
C PHE A 129 4.43 -11.59 2.20
N GLU A 130 5.38 -11.76 1.28
CA GLU A 130 6.80 -11.57 1.62
C GLU A 130 7.21 -10.10 1.79
N LEU A 131 6.58 -9.16 1.09
CA LEU A 131 6.92 -7.73 1.14
C LEU A 131 5.69 -6.83 0.92
N ALA A 132 5.43 -5.87 1.80
CA ALA A 132 4.50 -4.76 1.52
C ALA A 132 5.28 -3.51 1.12
N SER A 133 5.13 -3.05 -0.12
CA SER A 133 5.61 -1.75 -0.58
C SER A 133 4.51 -0.71 -0.38
N ILE A 134 4.74 0.25 0.51
CA ILE A 134 3.70 1.19 0.92
C ILE A 134 4.07 2.60 0.44
N GLY A 135 3.11 3.31 -0.12
CA GLY A 135 3.22 4.76 -0.29
C GLY A 135 2.73 5.28 -1.63
N TRP A 136 2.72 6.62 -1.69
CA TRP A 136 2.20 7.46 -2.77
C TRP A 136 2.49 6.95 -4.19
N ASN A 137 3.76 6.71 -4.54
CA ASN A 137 4.17 6.25 -5.87
C ASN A 137 4.96 4.93 -5.80
N ARG A 138 4.60 4.05 -4.88
CA ARG A 138 5.31 2.77 -4.76
C ARG A 138 4.70 1.72 -5.68
N GLU A 139 5.49 1.27 -6.64
CA GLU A 139 5.19 0.04 -7.35
C GLU A 139 5.44 -1.17 -6.46
N CYS A 140 4.66 -2.23 -6.68
CA CYS A 140 4.92 -3.52 -6.06
C CYS A 140 6.27 -4.05 -6.55
N GLN A 141 7.16 -4.40 -5.62
CA GLN A 141 8.48 -4.94 -5.91
C GLN A 141 8.48 -6.41 -5.50
N ILE A 142 8.87 -7.29 -6.41
CA ILE A 142 8.90 -8.74 -6.13
C ILE A 142 10.24 -9.08 -5.49
N VAL A 143 10.21 -9.88 -4.42
CA VAL A 143 11.42 -10.25 -3.66
C VAL A 143 12.46 -10.92 -4.55
N THR A 144 12.04 -11.85 -5.43
CA THR A 144 12.95 -12.54 -6.36
C THR A 144 13.60 -11.58 -7.38
N GLU A 145 12.88 -10.55 -7.84
CA GLU A 145 13.47 -9.49 -8.68
C GLU A 145 14.51 -8.68 -7.89
N LEU A 146 14.19 -8.31 -6.65
CA LEU A 146 15.08 -7.55 -5.78
C LEU A 146 16.34 -8.34 -5.36
N GLU A 147 16.28 -9.68 -5.29
CA GLU A 147 17.45 -10.51 -5.00
C GLU A 147 18.50 -10.42 -6.12
N VAL A 148 18.06 -10.34 -7.37
CA VAL A 148 18.94 -10.34 -8.55
C VAL A 148 19.29 -8.94 -9.06
N ASP A 149 18.45 -7.94 -8.79
CA ASP A 149 18.62 -6.56 -9.24
C ASP A 149 19.07 -5.66 -8.08
N GLN A 150 20.37 -5.39 -8.02
CA GLN A 150 20.97 -4.58 -6.96
C GLN A 150 20.46 -3.13 -6.99
N ASP A 151 20.23 -2.54 -8.16
CA ASP A 151 19.85 -1.14 -8.28
C ASP A 151 18.43 -0.92 -7.78
N LYS A 152 17.48 -1.78 -8.19
CA LYS A 152 16.11 -1.76 -7.66
C LYS A 152 16.09 -1.97 -6.15
N ARG A 153 16.92 -2.89 -5.64
CA ARG A 153 17.03 -3.17 -4.21
C ARG A 153 17.56 -1.96 -3.44
N GLN A 154 18.60 -1.29 -3.94
CA GLN A 154 19.09 -0.06 -3.32
C GLN A 154 18.07 1.07 -3.39
N GLN A 155 17.33 1.19 -4.49
CA GLN A 155 16.22 2.14 -4.60
C GLN A 155 15.13 1.86 -3.55
N LEU A 156 14.75 0.59 -3.35
CA LEU A 156 13.81 0.18 -2.31
C LEU A 156 14.26 0.65 -0.92
N PHE A 157 15.54 0.46 -0.59
CA PHE A 157 16.13 0.82 0.70
C PHE A 157 16.36 2.32 0.89
N HIS A 158 16.62 3.02 -0.22
CA HIS A 158 16.75 4.46 -0.22
C HIS A 158 15.39 5.13 0.07
N ILE A 159 14.31 4.65 -0.56
CA ILE A 159 12.97 5.21 -0.35
C ILE A 159 12.40 4.81 1.02
N GLY A 160 12.61 3.55 1.46
CA GLY A 160 11.99 3.03 2.69
C GLY A 160 10.46 2.94 2.60
N ASN A 161 9.75 2.89 3.72
CA ASN A 161 8.29 2.70 3.77
C ASN A 161 7.82 1.35 3.21
N PHE A 162 8.43 0.27 3.68
CA PHE A 162 8.00 -1.09 3.40
C PHE A 162 8.14 -1.95 4.65
N PHE A 163 7.38 -3.03 4.74
CA PHE A 163 7.61 -4.04 5.78
C PHE A 163 7.69 -5.44 5.19
N ALA A 164 8.45 -6.30 5.86
CA ALA A 164 8.67 -7.67 5.46
C ALA A 164 8.99 -8.56 6.68
N PRO A 165 8.81 -9.89 6.58
CA PRO A 165 9.32 -10.83 7.57
C PRO A 165 10.85 -10.79 7.65
N LEU A 166 11.41 -11.13 8.81
CA LEU A 166 12.87 -11.14 9.03
C LEU A 166 13.65 -11.98 8.00
N ASN A 167 13.10 -13.12 7.57
CA ASN A 167 13.76 -13.99 6.60
C ASN A 167 13.85 -13.33 5.22
N THR A 168 12.80 -12.63 4.80
CA THR A 168 12.82 -11.82 3.56
C THR A 168 13.87 -10.73 3.65
N LEU A 169 13.96 -10.04 4.78
CA LEU A 169 14.96 -8.98 4.98
C LEU A 169 16.39 -9.49 4.94
N LYS A 170 16.65 -10.68 5.51
CA LYS A 170 17.96 -11.34 5.42
C LYS A 170 18.30 -11.70 3.98
N ARG A 171 17.35 -12.24 3.21
CA ARG A 171 17.52 -12.53 1.78
C ARG A 171 17.87 -11.28 0.98
N LEU A 172 17.26 -10.15 1.34
CA LEU A 172 17.51 -8.84 0.73
C LEU A 172 18.75 -8.14 1.30
N ASN A 173 19.50 -8.73 2.24
CA ASN A 173 20.67 -8.12 2.90
C ASN A 173 20.36 -6.75 3.54
N VAL A 174 19.24 -6.65 4.26
CA VAL A 174 18.86 -5.43 4.99
C VAL A 174 19.46 -5.44 6.40
N GLU A 175 20.14 -4.35 6.74
CA GLU A 175 20.74 -4.16 8.07
C GLU A 175 19.66 -4.01 9.17
N PRO A 176 19.67 -4.86 10.22
CA PRO A 176 18.66 -4.83 11.28
C PRO A 176 18.55 -3.51 12.05
N SER A 177 19.63 -2.72 12.12
CA SER A 177 19.68 -1.44 12.83
C SER A 177 18.76 -0.37 12.24
N THR A 178 18.33 -0.55 10.99
CA THR A 178 17.45 0.38 10.26
C THR A 178 15.97 0.02 10.36
N LEU A 179 15.64 -1.05 11.09
CA LEU A 179 14.32 -1.66 11.11
C LEU A 179 13.62 -1.46 12.45
N GLN A 180 12.35 -1.08 12.39
CA GLN A 180 11.44 -1.12 13.51
C GLN A 180 10.72 -2.47 13.53
N LYS A 181 10.74 -3.18 14.65
CA LYS A 181 9.96 -4.40 14.82
C LYS A 181 8.47 -4.08 14.90
N LEU A 182 7.66 -4.83 14.14
CA LEU A 182 6.20 -4.85 14.20
C LEU A 182 5.72 -6.17 14.82
N ASP A 183 4.40 -6.35 14.87
CA ASP A 183 3.79 -7.61 15.30
C ASP A 183 4.02 -8.76 14.30
N ASN A 184 3.76 -9.99 14.75
CA ASN A 184 3.79 -11.20 13.90
C ASN A 184 5.12 -11.48 13.19
N GLY A 185 6.24 -11.00 13.72
CA GLY A 185 7.57 -11.21 13.14
C GLY A 185 7.87 -10.36 11.90
N LEU A 186 7.05 -9.32 11.67
CA LEU A 186 7.28 -8.32 10.65
C LEU A 186 8.21 -7.22 11.16
N TYR A 187 8.91 -6.59 10.22
CA TYR A 187 9.80 -5.48 10.48
C TYR A 187 9.56 -4.41 9.43
N TRP A 188 9.46 -3.17 9.87
CA TRP A 188 9.20 -1.99 9.07
C TRP A 188 10.50 -1.21 8.86
N MET A 189 10.79 -0.89 7.60
CA MET A 189 11.72 0.18 7.26
C MET A 189 10.91 1.47 7.07
N PRO A 190 11.06 2.49 7.94
CA PRO A 190 10.35 3.76 7.79
C PRO A 190 10.75 4.47 6.49
N PRO A 191 9.92 5.41 5.98
CA PRO A 191 10.34 6.29 4.89
C PRO A 191 11.62 7.04 5.28
N LYS A 192 12.55 7.21 4.34
CA LYS A 192 13.67 8.13 4.52
C LYS A 192 13.28 9.50 3.99
N SER A 193 13.46 10.52 4.83
CA SER A 193 13.35 11.94 4.51
C SER A 193 14.38 12.37 3.47
#